data_AF-A0A955SXP6-F1
#
_entry.id   AF-A0A955SXP6-F1
#
_cell.length_a   1.000
_cell.length_b   1.000
_cell.length_c   1.000
_cell.angle_alpha   90.00
_cell.angle_beta   90.00
_cell.angle_gamma   90.00
#
_symmetry.space_group_name_H-M   'P 1'
#
loop_
_entity.id
_entity.type
_entity.pdbx_description
1 polymer ?
#
loop_
_entity_poly.entity_id
_entity_poly.type
_entity_poly.pdbx_seq_one_letter_code
_entity_poly.pdbx_strand_id
1 'polypeptide(L)'
;MAKKKKKRPEEPEATSIPDKIEPAPERSDPFRGIPLRWILLVVIVLAVLSTRLYSLGSQGFHHDESIHCLHSWQVANQGPQTYRYNPVYHGPFLYHWGGLFHFFSQLEPQGEKPDTYRFYHHLLPDRDWVGRVPYALMGVFLILIFIPLGKHLGWGTVFLIMGFLTLSPVVDYFSRFARNDVYQTAWLSASIVCGYLYFFSKKARYLTLVALFMTLCYCTKENSYMNNFVLCSFVILWGVFELIRSPRATLERIAIDYAPLVRFLILFGCFSFFVFLFVALDSRVSPETGLGQGVRNILSHSTALTEKIDASGLKQESGYFTAAGREATRAGYYRLGFATVAILMTLFEVLVLLVRRRVRPEERIQTHLLRLVLSLIFIASLVASGVLVSKWISSAEKDGFITALFSRAAIQILVFAILASLFLIPNRMAKREGKGLFGETFEWVNLGVSVVIAQTVYLFLFTSMGTNIKKGASSGLYDYISYWFKHQTGDFRIWGAWWYYLPRLLLYEL
;
A
#
# COMPACT_ATOMS: atom_id res chain seq x y z
N MET A 1 56.27 -59.26 -1.65
CA MET A 1 56.63 -57.82 -1.65
C MET A 1 55.41 -56.98 -2.04
N ALA A 2 55.15 -55.93 -1.28
CA ALA A 2 53.83 -55.30 -1.10
C ALA A 2 53.35 -54.40 -2.25
N LYS A 3 52.05 -54.49 -2.58
CA LYS A 3 51.32 -53.48 -3.37
C LYS A 3 50.96 -52.29 -2.46
N LYS A 4 51.56 -51.11 -2.72
CA LYS A 4 51.21 -49.83 -2.08
C LYS A 4 49.74 -49.47 -2.38
N LYS A 5 48.89 -49.45 -1.35
CA LYS A 5 47.57 -48.79 -1.40
C LYS A 5 47.77 -47.27 -1.42
N LYS A 6 47.34 -46.60 -2.49
CA LYS A 6 47.20 -45.14 -2.54
C LYS A 6 46.08 -44.71 -1.58
N LYS A 7 46.40 -43.89 -0.58
CA LYS A 7 45.43 -43.20 0.28
C LYS A 7 44.65 -42.20 -0.60
N ARG A 8 43.32 -42.24 -0.52
CA ARG A 8 42.41 -41.25 -1.13
C ARG A 8 42.60 -39.91 -0.37
N PRO A 9 42.59 -38.75 -1.03
CA PRO A 9 42.64 -37.46 -0.33
C PRO A 9 41.37 -37.30 0.49
N GLU A 10 41.51 -36.86 1.75
CA GLU A 10 40.39 -36.44 2.58
C GLU A 10 39.72 -35.22 1.92
N GLU A 11 38.41 -35.31 1.68
CA GLU A 11 37.60 -34.16 1.28
C GLU A 11 37.68 -33.11 2.40
N PRO A 12 37.87 -31.82 2.07
CA PRO A 12 37.83 -30.78 3.09
C PRO A 12 36.43 -30.77 3.72
N GLU A 13 36.37 -30.89 5.05
CA GLU A 13 35.16 -30.69 5.85
C GLU A 13 34.42 -29.46 5.33
N ALA A 14 33.24 -29.70 4.74
CA ALA A 14 32.33 -28.62 4.39
C ALA A 14 32.01 -27.89 5.70
N THR A 15 32.56 -26.69 5.85
CA THR A 15 32.21 -25.76 6.92
C THR A 15 30.70 -25.60 6.87
N SER A 16 30.02 -26.25 7.81
CA SER A 16 28.57 -26.16 7.96
C SER A 16 28.25 -24.70 8.24
N ILE A 17 27.66 -24.03 7.25
CA ILE A 17 27.08 -22.71 7.43
C ILE A 17 26.08 -22.85 8.58
N PRO A 18 26.16 -22.05 9.65
CA PRO A 18 25.27 -22.22 10.79
C PRO A 18 23.81 -22.05 10.31
N ASP A 19 23.01 -23.11 10.48
CA ASP A 19 21.58 -23.21 10.11
C ASP A 19 20.69 -22.17 10.81
N LYS A 20 21.25 -21.39 11.74
CA LYS A 20 20.59 -20.30 12.43
C LYS A 20 21.49 -19.08 12.36
N ILE A 21 21.00 -18.03 11.69
CA ILE A 21 21.39 -16.67 12.07
C ILE A 21 20.98 -16.57 13.53
N GLU A 22 21.96 -16.62 14.45
CA GLU A 22 21.69 -16.29 15.84
C GLU A 22 20.93 -14.97 15.85
N PRO A 23 19.80 -14.87 16.59
CA PRO A 23 19.11 -13.59 16.69
C PRO A 23 20.17 -12.56 17.07
N ALA A 24 20.24 -11.46 16.30
CA ALA A 24 21.18 -10.38 16.57
C ALA A 24 21.18 -10.15 18.09
N PRO A 25 22.36 -10.18 18.75
CA PRO A 25 22.44 -10.17 20.20
C PRO A 25 21.50 -9.08 20.69
N GLU A 26 20.58 -9.44 21.59
CA GLU A 26 19.54 -8.56 22.10
C GLU A 26 20.27 -7.28 22.54
N ARG A 27 20.22 -6.22 21.72
CA ARG A 27 20.95 -4.99 21.98
C ARG A 27 20.57 -4.61 23.41
N SER A 28 21.56 -4.46 24.28
CA SER A 28 21.33 -4.14 25.69
C SER A 28 20.46 -2.89 25.74
N ASP A 29 19.17 -3.09 25.96
CA ASP A 29 18.19 -2.00 25.98
C ASP A 29 18.44 -1.22 27.26
N PRO A 30 18.97 0.02 27.17
CA PRO A 30 19.29 0.80 28.37
C PRO A 30 18.02 1.13 29.19
N PHE A 31 16.84 0.84 28.65
CA PHE A 31 15.54 1.07 29.29
C PHE A 31 14.85 -0.22 29.78
N ARG A 32 15.51 -1.39 29.71
CA ARG A 32 14.92 -2.66 30.14
C ARG A 32 14.74 -2.68 31.66
N GLY A 33 13.49 -2.81 32.12
CA GLY A 33 13.15 -2.89 33.55
C GLY A 33 13.13 -1.54 34.28
N ILE A 34 13.38 -0.42 33.58
CA ILE A 34 13.41 0.91 34.18
C ILE A 34 12.05 1.62 33.97
N PRO A 35 11.42 2.21 35.00
CA PRO A 35 10.18 2.99 34.85
C PRO A 35 10.35 4.21 33.90
N LEU A 36 11.59 4.66 33.69
CA LEU A 36 11.98 5.73 32.77
C LEU A 36 11.41 5.53 31.35
N ARG A 37 11.31 4.29 30.85
CA ARG A 37 10.73 4.03 29.53
C ARG A 37 9.29 4.53 29.40
N TRP A 38 8.50 4.33 30.45
CA TRP A 38 7.09 4.70 30.46
C TRP A 38 6.94 6.20 30.67
N ILE A 39 7.78 6.80 31.51
CA ILE A 39 7.86 8.25 31.68
C ILE A 39 8.19 8.92 30.35
N LEU A 40 9.24 8.46 29.66
CA LEU A 40 9.63 8.99 28.34
C LEU A 40 8.52 8.81 27.30
N LEU A 41 7.83 7.66 27.31
CA LEU A 41 6.70 7.43 26.42
C LEU A 41 5.55 8.40 26.70
N VAL A 42 5.21 8.65 27.97
CA VAL A 42 4.18 9.63 28.34
C VAL A 42 4.61 11.03 27.92
N VAL A 43 5.84 11.43 28.24
CA VAL A 43 6.37 12.77 27.89
C VAL A 43 6.34 12.99 26.37
N ILE A 44 6.81 12.03 25.58
CA ILE A 44 6.85 12.19 24.12
C ILE A 44 5.45 12.15 23.50
N VAL A 45 4.54 11.32 24.01
CA VAL A 45 3.15 11.30 23.54
C VAL A 45 2.46 12.62 23.87
N LEU A 46 2.67 13.17 25.06
CA LEU A 46 2.17 14.50 25.41
C LEU A 46 2.75 15.58 24.50
N ALA A 47 4.06 15.56 24.25
CA ALA A 47 4.71 16.50 23.33
C ALA A 47 4.10 16.42 21.92
N VAL A 48 3.91 15.21 21.39
CA VAL A 48 3.28 14.97 20.08
C VAL A 48 1.84 15.50 20.04
N LEU A 49 1.04 15.22 21.07
CA LEU A 49 -0.33 15.72 21.14
C LEU A 49 -0.37 17.24 21.22
N SER A 50 0.49 17.84 22.04
CA SER A 50 0.61 19.29 22.18
C SER A 50 1.00 19.96 20.88
N THR A 51 2.06 19.52 20.20
CA THR A 51 2.51 20.16 18.96
C THR A 51 1.46 20.04 17.85
N ARG A 52 0.80 18.89 17.72
CA ARG A 52 -0.17 18.66 16.63
C ARG A 52 -1.54 19.25 16.88
N LEU A 53 -2.04 19.25 18.12
CA LEU A 53 -3.42 19.66 18.41
C LEU A 53 -3.55 21.08 18.96
N TYR A 54 -2.46 21.68 19.45
CA TYR A 54 -2.51 23.04 19.96
C TYR A 54 -2.87 24.05 18.85
N SER A 55 -3.81 24.95 19.16
CA SER A 55 -4.13 26.13 18.34
C SER A 55 -4.47 25.83 16.86
N LEU A 56 -5.11 24.70 16.55
CA LEU A 56 -5.45 24.33 15.17
C LEU A 56 -6.41 25.31 14.47
N GLY A 57 -7.21 26.06 15.23
CA GLY A 57 -8.19 27.02 14.71
C GLY A 57 -7.68 28.47 14.61
N SER A 58 -6.42 28.77 14.97
CA SER A 58 -5.98 30.16 15.11
C SER A 58 -5.68 30.89 13.79
N GLN A 59 -5.73 30.21 12.65
CA GLN A 59 -5.45 30.78 11.34
C GLN A 59 -6.55 30.38 10.36
N GLY A 60 -6.90 31.29 9.45
CA GLY A 60 -7.82 30.98 8.36
C GLY A 60 -7.29 29.87 7.45
N PHE A 61 -8.17 29.23 6.69
CA PHE A 61 -7.76 28.18 5.74
C PHE A 61 -6.94 28.74 4.59
N HIS A 62 -5.83 28.06 4.29
CA HIS A 62 -5.17 28.22 2.99
C HIS A 62 -6.12 27.78 1.86
N HIS A 63 -5.88 28.27 0.63
CA HIS A 63 -6.68 27.95 -0.56
C HIS A 63 -6.96 26.44 -0.72
N ASP A 64 -5.91 25.62 -0.60
CA ASP A 64 -6.06 24.16 -0.73
C ASP A 64 -6.79 23.53 0.46
N GLU A 65 -6.62 24.07 1.67
CA GLU A 65 -7.33 23.56 2.86
C GLU A 65 -8.83 23.81 2.75
N SER A 66 -9.23 25.01 2.29
CA SER A 66 -10.65 25.39 2.23
C SER A 66 -11.44 24.46 1.30
N ILE A 67 -10.85 24.01 0.19
CA ILE A 67 -11.46 23.06 -0.74
C ILE A 67 -11.65 21.69 -0.08
N HIS A 68 -10.62 21.18 0.62
CA HIS A 68 -10.71 19.89 1.30
C HIS A 68 -11.72 19.91 2.46
N CYS A 69 -11.73 20.98 3.25
CA CYS A 69 -12.67 21.20 4.33
C CYS A 69 -14.10 21.34 3.81
N LEU A 70 -14.33 22.12 2.74
CA LEU A 70 -15.65 22.32 2.16
C LEU A 70 -16.27 21.01 1.68
N HIS A 71 -15.52 20.21 0.92
CA HIS A 71 -16.03 18.93 0.43
C HIS A 71 -16.24 17.91 1.55
N SER A 72 -15.38 17.91 2.57
CA SER A 72 -15.58 17.08 3.77
C SER A 72 -16.85 17.48 4.52
N TRP A 73 -17.09 18.79 4.67
CA TRP A 73 -18.32 19.32 5.25
C TRP A 73 -19.55 18.98 4.41
N GLN A 74 -19.47 19.03 3.07
CA GLN A 74 -20.56 18.59 2.19
C GLN A 74 -20.91 17.12 2.39
N VAL A 75 -19.90 16.23 2.47
CA VAL A 75 -20.11 14.81 2.77
C VAL A 75 -20.85 14.63 4.10
N ALA A 76 -20.50 15.40 5.13
CA ALA A 76 -21.13 15.33 6.44
C ALA A 76 -22.59 15.80 6.43
N ASN A 77 -22.89 16.94 5.80
CA ASN A 77 -24.21 17.58 5.87
C ASN A 77 -25.19 17.09 4.80
N GLN A 78 -24.69 16.66 3.65
CA GLN A 78 -25.50 16.32 2.49
C GLN A 78 -25.40 14.82 2.14
N GLY A 79 -24.50 14.09 2.79
CA GLY A 79 -24.31 12.65 2.64
C GLY A 79 -23.20 12.26 1.65
N PRO A 80 -22.71 11.00 1.72
CA PRO A 80 -21.57 10.52 0.91
C PRO A 80 -21.75 10.65 -0.60
N GLN A 81 -22.99 10.61 -1.10
CA GLN A 81 -23.35 10.72 -2.52
C GLN A 81 -22.98 12.05 -3.17
N THR A 82 -22.72 13.07 -2.36
CA THR A 82 -22.27 14.39 -2.84
C THR A 82 -20.82 14.36 -3.29
N TYR A 83 -20.00 13.49 -2.72
CA TYR A 83 -18.63 13.32 -3.16
C TYR A 83 -18.60 12.56 -4.48
N ARG A 84 -17.93 13.15 -5.46
CA ARG A 84 -17.54 12.49 -6.70
C ARG A 84 -16.06 12.68 -6.89
N TYR A 85 -15.36 11.58 -7.10
CA TYR A 85 -13.93 11.62 -7.32
C TYR A 85 -13.57 12.58 -8.47
N ASN A 86 -12.60 13.43 -8.21
CA ASN A 86 -12.02 14.35 -9.18
C ASN A 86 -10.50 14.36 -8.98
N PRO A 87 -9.71 14.05 -10.02
CA PRO A 87 -8.26 13.97 -9.90
C PRO A 87 -7.58 15.32 -9.58
N VAL A 88 -8.27 16.44 -9.79
CA VAL A 88 -7.80 17.76 -9.36
C VAL A 88 -7.63 17.82 -7.83
N TYR A 89 -8.44 17.06 -7.10
CA TYR A 89 -8.59 17.16 -5.65
C TYR A 89 -8.18 15.89 -4.87
N HIS A 90 -7.42 14.98 -5.51
CA HIS A 90 -6.88 13.77 -4.88
C HIS A 90 -7.96 12.77 -4.39
N GLY A 91 -7.54 11.80 -3.58
CA GLY A 91 -8.30 10.59 -3.31
C GLY A 91 -9.48 10.75 -2.35
N PRO A 92 -10.43 9.78 -2.39
CA PRO A 92 -11.66 9.80 -1.60
C PRO A 92 -11.46 9.78 -0.09
N PHE A 93 -10.32 9.25 0.38
CA PHE A 93 -10.06 9.07 1.81
C PHE A 93 -10.18 10.39 2.57
N LEU A 94 -9.63 11.49 2.02
CA LEU A 94 -9.63 12.80 2.66
C LEU A 94 -11.04 13.27 3.03
N TYR A 95 -11.97 13.10 2.09
CA TYR A 95 -13.32 13.64 2.18
C TYR A 95 -14.22 12.83 3.09
N HIS A 96 -14.10 11.50 3.03
CA HIS A 96 -14.86 10.63 3.91
C HIS A 96 -14.32 10.67 5.33
N TRP A 97 -13.00 10.71 5.51
CA TRP A 97 -12.39 10.84 6.82
C TRP A 97 -12.65 12.22 7.43
N GLY A 98 -12.42 13.32 6.70
CA GLY A 98 -12.78 14.66 7.15
C GLY A 98 -14.27 14.81 7.43
N GLY A 99 -15.12 14.26 6.56
CA GLY A 99 -16.58 14.26 6.73
C GLY A 99 -17.04 13.53 7.99
N LEU A 100 -16.36 12.45 8.39
CA LEU A 100 -16.63 11.77 9.65
C LEU A 100 -16.41 12.69 10.86
N PHE A 101 -15.32 13.47 10.87
CA PHE A 101 -15.05 14.43 11.95
C PHE A 101 -16.05 15.60 11.95
N HIS A 102 -16.40 16.11 10.77
CA HIS A 102 -17.45 17.11 10.65
C HIS A 102 -18.80 16.57 11.14
N PHE A 103 -19.17 15.33 10.79
CA PHE A 103 -20.37 14.67 11.27
C PHE A 103 -20.38 14.57 12.81
N PHE A 104 -19.30 14.06 13.43
CA PHE A 104 -19.21 13.99 14.89
C PHE A 104 -19.24 15.37 15.56
N SER A 105 -18.64 16.40 14.94
CA SER A 105 -18.70 17.77 15.45
C SER A 105 -20.11 18.38 15.42
N GLN A 106 -21.00 17.82 14.60
CA GLN A 106 -22.39 18.25 14.43
C GLN A 106 -23.37 17.45 15.29
N LEU A 107 -22.93 16.32 15.90
CA LEU A 107 -23.73 15.56 16.86
C LEU A 107 -23.91 16.38 18.15
N GLU A 108 -24.83 17.32 18.09
CA GLU A 108 -25.27 18.12 19.21
C GLU A 108 -26.21 17.27 20.09
N PRO A 109 -26.05 17.25 21.42
CA PRO A 109 -27.04 16.65 22.30
C PRO A 109 -28.36 17.42 22.16
N GLN A 110 -29.45 16.74 21.81
CA GLN A 110 -30.79 17.32 21.94
C GLN A 110 -31.11 17.52 23.43
N GLY A 111 -31.14 18.78 23.89
CA GLY A 111 -31.49 19.15 25.27
C GLY A 111 -31.08 20.58 25.66
N GLU A 112 -31.58 21.08 26.80
CA GLU A 112 -31.08 22.30 27.45
C GLU A 112 -29.59 22.15 27.75
N LYS A 113 -28.79 23.08 27.22
CA LYS A 113 -27.34 23.06 27.36
C LYS A 113 -26.93 23.61 28.74
N PRO A 114 -26.04 22.94 29.48
CA PRO A 114 -25.36 23.55 30.61
C PRO A 114 -24.59 24.81 30.17
N ASP A 115 -24.50 25.83 31.03
CA ASP A 115 -23.78 27.07 30.72
C ASP A 115 -22.31 26.85 30.30
N THR A 116 -21.69 25.75 30.75
CA THR A 116 -20.36 25.29 30.33
C THR A 116 -20.28 24.96 28.83
N TYR A 117 -21.34 24.40 28.23
CA TYR A 117 -21.37 24.12 26.79
C TYR A 117 -21.46 25.41 25.98
N ARG A 118 -22.24 26.40 26.44
CA ARG A 118 -22.29 27.75 25.86
C ARG A 118 -20.93 28.45 25.98
N PHE A 119 -20.24 28.27 27.11
CA PHE A 119 -18.90 28.81 27.35
C PHE A 119 -17.87 28.29 26.33
N TYR A 120 -17.83 26.99 26.03
CA TYR A 120 -16.92 26.45 25.00
C TYR A 120 -17.28 26.94 23.58
N HIS A 121 -18.56 27.09 23.26
CA HIS A 121 -19.02 27.62 21.97
C HIS A 121 -18.73 29.13 21.80
N HIS A 122 -18.75 29.90 22.89
CA HIS A 122 -18.34 31.31 22.88
C HIS A 122 -16.83 31.52 22.90
N LEU A 123 -16.05 30.57 23.45
CA LEU A 123 -14.58 30.63 23.45
C LEU A 123 -13.93 30.12 22.16
N LEU A 124 -14.58 29.19 21.46
CA LEU A 124 -14.14 28.65 20.16
C LEU A 124 -15.25 28.88 19.11
N PRO A 125 -15.57 30.14 18.76
CA PRO A 125 -16.63 30.46 17.83
C PRO A 125 -16.36 29.89 16.43
N ASP A 126 -15.08 29.76 16.06
CA ASP A 126 -14.67 29.22 14.77
C ASP A 126 -14.41 27.71 14.87
N ARG A 127 -15.20 26.92 14.13
CA ARG A 127 -15.02 25.46 14.02
C ARG A 127 -13.95 25.06 13.01
N ASP A 128 -13.13 25.99 12.55
CA ASP A 128 -12.07 25.75 11.56
C ASP A 128 -11.08 24.66 12.01
N TRP A 129 -10.86 24.54 13.32
CA TRP A 129 -10.05 23.48 13.90
C TRP A 129 -10.55 22.07 13.53
N VAL A 130 -11.87 21.88 13.34
CA VAL A 130 -12.47 20.59 12.95
C VAL A 130 -11.95 20.13 11.60
N GLY A 131 -11.70 21.06 10.67
CA GLY A 131 -11.14 20.75 9.36
C GLY A 131 -9.71 20.20 9.41
N ARG A 132 -8.91 20.61 10.43
CA ARG A 132 -7.50 20.22 10.57
C ARG A 132 -7.25 19.05 11.53
N VAL A 133 -8.14 18.80 12.48
CA VAL A 133 -8.03 17.65 13.42
C VAL A 133 -7.81 16.30 12.72
N PRO A 134 -8.53 15.94 11.65
CA PRO A 134 -8.31 14.67 10.94
C PRO A 134 -6.86 14.46 10.50
N TYR A 135 -6.20 15.54 10.08
CA TYR A 135 -4.83 15.58 9.60
C TYR A 135 -3.84 15.59 10.77
N ALA A 136 -4.13 16.37 11.81
CA ALA A 136 -3.30 16.43 13.01
C ALA A 136 -3.23 15.07 13.72
N LEU A 137 -4.36 14.37 13.82
CA LEU A 137 -4.41 13.00 14.36
C LEU A 137 -3.65 12.01 13.48
N MET A 138 -3.60 12.23 12.18
CA MET A 138 -2.76 11.43 11.30
C MET A 138 -1.27 11.70 11.54
N GLY A 139 -0.88 12.94 11.82
CA GLY A 139 0.47 13.29 12.25
C GLY A 139 0.85 12.64 13.58
N VAL A 140 -0.08 12.59 14.53
CA VAL A 140 0.09 11.83 15.78
C VAL A 140 0.29 10.35 15.45
N PHE A 141 -0.59 9.75 14.63
CA PHE A 141 -0.48 8.35 14.22
C PHE A 141 0.85 8.03 13.52
N LEU A 142 1.31 8.89 12.61
CA LEU A 142 2.61 8.79 11.93
C LEU A 142 3.76 8.66 12.92
N ILE A 143 3.72 9.35 14.05
CA ILE A 143 4.80 9.29 15.06
C ILE A 143 4.65 8.05 15.93
N LEU A 144 3.42 7.74 16.37
CA LEU A 144 3.17 6.62 17.28
C LEU A 144 3.34 5.24 16.61
N ILE A 145 3.26 5.16 15.28
CA ILE A 145 3.40 3.90 14.54
C ILE A 145 4.76 3.22 14.73
N PHE A 146 5.79 3.95 15.18
CA PHE A 146 7.12 3.40 15.44
C PHE A 146 7.26 2.71 16.81
N ILE A 147 6.34 2.92 17.76
CA ILE A 147 6.38 2.32 19.11
C ILE A 147 6.54 0.79 19.09
N PRO A 148 5.80 0.02 18.26
CA PRO A 148 5.94 -1.43 18.18
C PRO A 148 7.35 -1.91 17.82
N LEU A 149 8.19 -1.06 17.22
CA LEU A 149 9.56 -1.40 16.85
C LEU A 149 10.52 -1.39 18.05
N GLY A 150 10.10 -0.93 19.22
CA GLY A 150 10.98 -0.77 20.39
C GLY A 150 11.69 -2.06 20.80
N LYS A 151 11.02 -3.21 20.68
CA LYS A 151 11.60 -4.54 20.96
C LYS A 151 12.61 -5.02 19.90
N HIS A 152 12.61 -4.44 18.71
CA HIS A 152 13.40 -4.90 17.57
C HIS A 152 14.54 -3.95 17.20
N LEU A 153 14.31 -2.64 17.31
CA LEU A 153 15.31 -1.59 17.03
C LEU A 153 15.98 -1.02 18.29
N GLY A 154 15.43 -1.35 19.47
CA GLY A 154 15.80 -0.75 20.76
C GLY A 154 14.98 0.52 21.04
N TRP A 155 14.59 0.73 22.30
CA TRP A 155 13.74 1.86 22.70
C TRP A 155 14.41 3.22 22.52
N GLY A 156 15.74 3.30 22.71
CA GLY A 156 16.50 4.52 22.42
C GLY A 156 16.34 4.98 20.97
N THR A 157 16.44 4.07 20.01
CA THR A 157 16.21 4.35 18.58
C THR A 157 14.78 4.84 18.33
N VAL A 158 13.78 4.21 18.96
CA VAL A 158 12.38 4.61 18.81
C VAL A 158 12.13 6.01 19.38
N PHE A 159 12.68 6.33 20.56
CA PHE A 159 12.56 7.68 21.13
C PHE A 159 13.25 8.73 20.25
N LEU A 160 14.41 8.42 19.65
CA LEU A 160 15.07 9.33 18.69
C LEU A 160 14.22 9.56 17.45
N ILE A 161 13.69 8.50 16.83
CA ILE A 161 12.79 8.63 15.66
C ILE A 161 11.58 9.49 16.01
N MET A 162 10.89 9.15 17.11
CA MET A 162 9.71 9.89 17.54
C MET A 162 10.06 11.35 17.88
N GLY A 163 11.20 11.60 18.53
CA GLY A 163 11.66 12.93 18.90
C GLY A 163 11.95 13.79 17.68
N PHE A 164 12.73 13.27 16.73
CA PHE A 164 13.02 13.99 15.48
C PHE A 164 11.76 14.27 14.66
N LEU A 165 10.83 13.31 14.55
CA LEU A 165 9.57 13.55 13.84
C LEU A 165 8.65 14.53 14.58
N THR A 166 8.69 14.56 15.91
CA THR A 166 7.92 15.52 16.70
C THR A 166 8.42 16.95 16.48
N LEU A 167 9.75 17.11 16.46
CA LEU A 167 10.44 18.39 16.36
C LEU A 167 10.63 18.89 14.92
N SER A 168 10.51 18.04 13.90
CA SER A 168 10.67 18.45 12.49
C SER A 168 9.60 19.49 12.11
N PRO A 169 10.01 20.68 11.64
CA PRO A 169 9.08 21.71 11.17
C PRO A 169 8.22 21.25 10.01
N VAL A 170 8.78 20.44 9.09
CA VAL A 170 8.06 19.87 7.94
C VAL A 170 6.94 18.95 8.41
N VAL A 171 7.26 18.02 9.31
CA VAL A 171 6.28 17.07 9.82
C VAL A 171 5.23 17.81 10.65
N ASP A 172 5.59 18.80 11.46
CA ASP A 172 4.60 19.61 12.19
C ASP A 172 3.65 20.35 11.25
N TYR A 173 4.21 21.11 10.30
CA TYR A 173 3.44 21.90 9.35
C TYR A 173 2.48 21.03 8.54
N PHE A 174 2.97 20.00 7.85
CA PHE A 174 2.13 19.17 6.99
C PHE A 174 1.19 18.25 7.77
N SER A 175 1.45 17.99 9.05
CA SER A 175 0.48 17.30 9.92
C SER A 175 -0.67 18.20 10.34
N ARG A 176 -0.49 19.52 10.38
CA ARG A 176 -1.51 20.49 10.82
C ARG A 176 -2.21 21.16 9.63
N PHE A 177 -1.68 20.98 8.43
CA PHE A 177 -2.22 21.45 7.17
C PHE A 177 -3.24 20.46 6.60
N ALA A 178 -4.45 20.92 6.27
CA ALA A 178 -5.55 20.07 5.77
C ALA A 178 -5.34 19.58 4.32
N ARG A 179 -4.27 18.81 4.09
CA ARG A 179 -3.89 18.23 2.80
C ARG A 179 -3.48 16.75 2.89
N ASN A 180 -3.55 16.05 1.76
CA ASN A 180 -3.34 14.61 1.64
C ASN A 180 -1.96 14.10 2.11
N ASP A 181 -0.94 14.95 2.24
CA ASP A 181 0.45 14.50 2.34
C ASP A 181 0.76 13.79 3.66
N VAL A 182 0.17 14.23 4.77
CA VAL A 182 0.31 13.52 6.06
C VAL A 182 -0.33 12.14 6.03
N TYR A 183 -1.50 11.97 5.40
CA TYR A 183 -2.12 10.67 5.18
C TYR A 183 -1.20 9.75 4.39
N GLN A 184 -0.67 10.26 3.27
CA GLN A 184 0.20 9.47 2.39
C GLN A 184 1.47 9.00 3.13
N THR A 185 2.11 9.89 3.89
CA THR A 185 3.31 9.58 4.68
C THR A 185 3.02 8.61 5.82
N ALA A 186 1.89 8.79 6.51
CA ALA A 186 1.47 7.92 7.61
C ALA A 186 1.15 6.50 7.13
N TRP A 187 0.38 6.35 6.04
CA TRP A 187 0.05 5.05 5.48
C TRP A 187 1.28 4.31 4.93
N LEU A 188 2.18 5.03 4.25
CA LEU A 188 3.41 4.44 3.77
C LEU A 188 4.33 4.02 4.92
N SER A 189 4.45 4.84 5.96
CA SER A 189 5.24 4.48 7.16
C SER A 189 4.63 3.28 7.88
N ALA A 190 3.31 3.26 8.03
CA ALA A 190 2.59 2.15 8.68
C ALA A 190 2.72 0.83 7.91
N SER A 191 2.71 0.88 6.57
CA SER A 191 2.94 -0.31 5.74
C SER A 191 4.38 -0.83 5.89
N ILE A 192 5.38 0.06 5.95
CA ILE A 192 6.79 -0.32 6.21
C ILE A 192 6.94 -0.95 7.60
N VAL A 193 6.41 -0.31 8.65
CA VAL A 193 6.44 -0.84 10.02
C VAL A 193 5.77 -2.21 10.10
N CYS A 194 4.58 -2.36 9.53
CA CYS A 194 3.87 -3.64 9.55
C CYS A 194 4.60 -4.70 8.72
N GLY A 195 5.20 -4.33 7.59
CA GLY A 195 6.05 -5.21 6.80
C GLY A 195 7.23 -5.71 7.63
N TYR A 196 7.94 -4.81 8.31
CA TYR A 196 9.03 -5.14 9.23
C TYR A 196 8.55 -6.09 10.35
N LEU A 197 7.44 -5.79 11.03
CA LEU A 197 6.88 -6.67 12.07
C LEU A 197 6.46 -8.04 11.51
N TYR A 198 6.01 -8.10 10.25
CA TYR A 198 5.75 -9.35 9.57
C TYR A 198 7.04 -10.15 9.36
N PHE A 199 8.15 -9.51 8.95
CA PHE A 199 9.43 -10.18 8.76
C PHE A 199 9.87 -10.97 10.00
N PHE A 200 9.70 -10.42 11.20
CA PHE A 200 10.06 -11.07 12.46
C PHE A 200 9.00 -12.03 12.98
N SER A 201 7.73 -11.62 12.99
CA SER A 201 6.69 -12.37 13.71
C SER A 201 5.95 -13.39 12.86
N LYS A 202 5.97 -13.25 11.52
CA LYS A 202 5.19 -14.04 10.55
C LYS A 202 3.68 -14.06 10.80
N LYS A 203 3.17 -13.12 11.62
CA LYS A 203 1.75 -13.09 11.96
C LYS A 203 0.96 -12.47 10.81
N ALA A 204 -0.04 -13.19 10.32
CA ALA A 204 -0.91 -12.79 9.22
C ALA A 204 -1.51 -11.39 9.37
N ARG A 205 -1.87 -10.99 10.60
CA ARG A 205 -2.41 -9.65 10.89
C ARG A 205 -1.53 -8.52 10.34
N TYR A 206 -0.21 -8.68 10.38
CA TYR A 206 0.69 -7.63 9.89
C TYR A 206 0.69 -7.57 8.37
N LEU A 207 0.59 -8.70 7.68
CA LEU A 207 0.42 -8.73 6.22
C LEU A 207 -0.91 -8.08 5.81
N THR A 208 -1.99 -8.35 6.54
CA THR A 208 -3.29 -7.69 6.33
C THR A 208 -3.21 -6.18 6.55
N LEU A 209 -2.49 -5.73 7.58
CA LEU A 209 -2.27 -4.30 7.82
C LEU A 209 -1.43 -3.66 6.71
N VAL A 210 -0.40 -4.33 6.18
CA VAL A 210 0.35 -3.85 5.00
C VAL A 210 -0.59 -3.65 3.82
N ALA A 211 -1.43 -4.65 3.52
CA ALA A 211 -2.41 -4.57 2.44
C ALA A 211 -3.38 -3.40 2.63
N LEU A 212 -3.90 -3.23 3.86
CA LEU A 212 -4.80 -2.14 4.21
C LEU A 212 -4.14 -0.78 4.01
N PHE A 213 -2.94 -0.56 4.57
CA PHE A 213 -2.27 0.74 4.50
C PHE A 213 -1.82 1.08 3.07
N MET A 214 -1.34 0.11 2.30
CA MET A 214 -1.04 0.33 0.87
C MET A 214 -2.29 0.66 0.06
N THR A 215 -3.45 0.09 0.41
CA THR A 215 -4.74 0.47 -0.19
C THR A 215 -5.16 1.87 0.21
N LEU A 216 -4.96 2.27 1.47
CA LEU A 216 -5.27 3.62 1.94
C LEU A 216 -4.39 4.66 1.24
N CYS A 217 -3.13 4.33 0.88
CA CYS A 217 -2.32 5.16 -0.03
C CYS A 217 -3.06 5.39 -1.37
N TYR A 218 -3.55 4.33 -2.04
CA TYR A 218 -4.32 4.48 -3.30
C TYR A 218 -5.55 5.36 -3.13
N CYS A 219 -6.21 5.29 -1.98
CA CYS A 219 -7.39 6.09 -1.68
C CYS A 219 -7.04 7.54 -1.27
N THR A 220 -5.76 7.90 -1.16
CA THR A 220 -5.29 9.20 -0.65
C THR A 220 -4.74 10.08 -1.77
N LYS A 221 -3.76 9.61 -2.55
CA LYS A 221 -3.11 10.43 -3.60
C LYS A 221 -2.56 9.59 -4.75
N GLU A 222 -2.56 10.13 -5.96
CA GLU A 222 -2.12 9.50 -7.21
C GLU A 222 -0.66 9.04 -7.25
N ASN A 223 0.21 9.68 -6.48
CA ASN A 223 1.59 9.24 -6.35
C ASN A 223 1.73 7.91 -5.58
N SER A 224 0.66 7.37 -5.00
CA SER A 224 0.65 6.07 -4.31
C SER A 224 1.08 4.92 -5.19
N TYR A 225 0.76 4.95 -6.50
CA TYR A 225 1.17 3.91 -7.45
C TYR A 225 2.69 3.85 -7.57
N MET A 226 3.34 5.01 -7.66
CA MET A 226 4.79 5.10 -7.67
C MET A 226 5.38 4.68 -6.31
N ASN A 227 4.85 5.21 -5.21
CA ASN A 227 5.36 4.91 -3.85
C ASN A 227 5.28 3.40 -3.53
N ASN A 228 4.15 2.77 -3.84
CA ASN A 228 3.95 1.34 -3.62
C ASN A 228 4.82 0.49 -4.56
N PHE A 229 5.01 0.91 -5.82
CA PHE A 229 5.95 0.25 -6.74
C PHE A 229 7.40 0.33 -6.24
N VAL A 230 7.84 1.50 -5.77
CA VAL A 230 9.18 1.69 -5.18
C VAL A 230 9.36 0.80 -3.95
N LEU A 231 8.39 0.76 -3.04
CA LEU A 231 8.44 -0.12 -1.87
C LEU A 231 8.53 -1.61 -2.26
N CYS A 232 7.67 -2.06 -3.17
CA CYS A 232 7.66 -3.45 -3.60
C CYS A 232 8.95 -3.84 -4.34
N SER A 233 9.38 -3.01 -5.28
CA SER A 233 10.61 -3.25 -6.05
C SER A 233 11.84 -3.24 -5.16
N PHE A 234 11.92 -2.35 -4.16
CA PHE A 234 13.01 -2.37 -3.18
C PHE A 234 13.10 -3.71 -2.44
N VAL A 235 11.97 -4.23 -1.92
CA VAL A 235 11.98 -5.51 -1.21
C VAL A 235 12.32 -6.68 -2.14
N ILE A 236 11.86 -6.64 -3.40
CA ILE A 236 12.21 -7.65 -4.41
C ILE A 236 13.71 -7.59 -4.73
N LEU A 237 14.26 -6.42 -5.01
CA LEU A 237 15.69 -6.23 -5.31
C LEU A 237 16.57 -6.63 -4.13
N TRP A 238 16.15 -6.32 -2.91
CA TRP A 238 16.81 -6.81 -1.70
C TRP A 238 16.79 -8.34 -1.63
N GLY A 239 15.65 -8.97 -1.93
CA GLY A 239 15.53 -10.43 -2.01
C GLY A 239 16.43 -11.05 -3.09
N VAL A 240 16.56 -10.40 -4.25
CA VAL A 240 17.46 -10.81 -5.33
C VAL A 240 18.92 -10.67 -4.92
N PHE A 241 19.29 -9.58 -4.25
CA PHE A 241 20.64 -9.39 -3.72
C PHE A 241 21.01 -10.49 -2.70
N GLU A 242 20.10 -10.78 -1.77
CA GLU A 242 20.26 -11.90 -0.81
C GLU A 242 20.29 -13.27 -1.49
N LEU A 243 19.61 -13.42 -2.63
CA LEU A 243 19.63 -14.63 -3.44
C LEU A 243 20.98 -14.81 -4.13
N ILE A 244 21.60 -13.73 -4.60
CA ILE A 244 22.95 -13.75 -5.18
C ILE A 244 23.98 -14.09 -4.10
N ARG A 245 23.85 -13.49 -2.90
CA ARG A 245 24.77 -13.71 -1.78
C ARG A 245 24.66 -15.10 -1.17
N SER A 246 23.45 -15.65 -1.03
CA SER A 246 23.20 -16.92 -0.36
C SER A 246 22.06 -17.70 -1.03
N PRO A 247 22.30 -18.29 -2.22
CA PRO A 247 21.23 -18.80 -3.08
C PRO A 247 20.33 -19.82 -2.39
N ARG A 248 20.91 -20.86 -1.77
CA ARG A 248 20.13 -21.96 -1.17
C ARG A 248 19.31 -21.47 0.03
N ALA A 249 19.97 -20.89 1.03
CA ALA A 249 19.31 -20.42 2.25
C ALA A 249 18.26 -19.33 1.96
N THR A 250 18.52 -18.43 1.02
CA THR A 250 17.54 -17.40 0.64
C THR A 250 16.36 -17.98 -0.11
N LEU A 251 16.56 -18.92 -1.05
CA LEU A 251 15.44 -19.60 -1.72
C LEU A 251 14.54 -20.33 -0.73
N GLU A 252 15.12 -21.04 0.23
CA GLU A 252 14.36 -21.75 1.25
C GLU A 252 13.53 -20.79 2.10
N ARG A 253 14.14 -19.69 2.59
CA ARG A 253 13.42 -18.64 3.33
C ARG A 253 12.32 -17.99 2.51
N ILE A 254 12.57 -17.69 1.24
CA ILE A 254 11.57 -17.11 0.32
C ILE A 254 10.39 -18.07 0.12
N ALA A 255 10.66 -19.35 -0.14
CA ALA A 255 9.64 -20.35 -0.44
C ALA A 255 8.89 -20.86 0.81
N ILE A 256 9.50 -20.76 1.99
CA ILE A 256 8.95 -21.30 3.23
C ILE A 256 8.41 -20.18 4.11
N ASP A 257 9.26 -19.23 4.52
CA ASP A 257 8.93 -18.24 5.55
C ASP A 257 8.27 -16.97 5.01
N TYR A 258 8.65 -16.57 3.79
CA TYR A 258 8.24 -15.30 3.20
C TYR A 258 7.27 -15.45 2.03
N ALA A 259 6.84 -16.67 1.71
CA ALA A 259 6.00 -16.93 0.55
C ALA A 259 4.72 -16.07 0.51
N PRO A 260 3.99 -15.84 1.62
CA PRO A 260 2.83 -14.94 1.62
C PRO A 260 3.19 -13.48 1.31
N LEU A 261 4.33 -13.01 1.82
CA LEU A 261 4.82 -11.66 1.53
C LEU A 261 5.24 -11.54 0.06
N VAL A 262 5.96 -12.50 -0.48
CA VAL A 262 6.39 -12.46 -1.89
C VAL A 262 5.18 -12.49 -2.83
N ARG A 263 4.17 -13.33 -2.55
CA ARG A 263 2.88 -13.28 -3.26
C ARG A 263 2.25 -11.90 -3.18
N PHE A 264 2.17 -11.33 -1.98
CA PHE A 264 1.64 -9.99 -1.78
C PHE A 264 2.39 -8.93 -2.61
N LEU A 265 3.72 -8.97 -2.60
CA LEU A 265 4.58 -8.05 -3.36
C LEU A 265 4.41 -8.23 -4.88
N ILE A 266 4.26 -9.45 -5.37
CA ILE A 266 3.91 -9.73 -6.77
C ILE A 266 2.55 -9.09 -7.10
N LEU A 267 1.52 -9.28 -6.28
CA LEU A 267 0.20 -8.69 -6.52
C LEU A 267 0.24 -7.17 -6.54
N PHE A 268 0.68 -6.55 -5.44
CA PHE A 268 0.62 -5.09 -5.26
C PHE A 268 1.68 -4.37 -6.10
N GLY A 269 2.88 -4.93 -6.22
CA GLY A 269 3.97 -4.36 -7.01
C GLY A 269 3.65 -4.39 -8.50
N CYS A 270 3.21 -5.54 -9.03
CA CYS A 270 2.82 -5.61 -10.43
C CYS A 270 1.55 -4.81 -10.71
N PHE A 271 0.55 -4.81 -9.81
CA PHE A 271 -0.61 -3.93 -9.96
C PHE A 271 -0.19 -2.45 -10.06
N SER A 272 0.67 -1.99 -9.14
CA SER A 272 1.20 -0.62 -9.15
C SER A 272 1.91 -0.29 -10.46
N PHE A 273 2.82 -1.17 -10.87
CA PHE A 273 3.62 -1.03 -12.08
C PHE A 273 2.76 -1.00 -13.33
N PHE A 274 1.87 -1.99 -13.49
CA PHE A 274 1.08 -2.15 -14.70
C PHE A 274 0.03 -1.06 -14.84
N VAL A 275 -0.67 -0.68 -13.77
CA VAL A 275 -1.63 0.42 -13.85
C VAL A 275 -0.89 1.72 -14.24
N PHE A 276 0.26 2.01 -13.63
CA PHE A 276 1.07 3.18 -13.99
C PHE A 276 1.58 3.11 -15.43
N LEU A 277 2.24 2.02 -15.82
CA LEU A 277 2.82 1.82 -17.15
C LEU A 277 1.74 1.86 -18.24
N PHE A 278 0.60 1.21 -18.04
CA PHE A 278 -0.44 1.17 -19.05
C PHE A 278 -1.14 2.50 -19.22
N VAL A 279 -1.32 3.27 -18.14
CA VAL A 279 -1.81 4.64 -18.29
C VAL A 279 -0.76 5.52 -18.97
N ALA A 280 0.54 5.31 -18.71
CA ALA A 280 1.62 5.98 -19.42
C ALA A 280 1.61 5.65 -20.92
N LEU A 281 1.47 4.36 -21.27
CA LEU A 281 1.41 3.91 -22.65
C LEU A 281 0.15 4.43 -23.36
N ASP A 282 -1.01 4.34 -22.72
CA ASP A 282 -2.25 4.87 -23.31
C ASP A 282 -2.21 6.40 -23.49
N SER A 283 -1.59 7.13 -22.57
CA SER A 283 -1.48 8.59 -22.70
C SER A 283 -0.43 9.04 -23.71
N ARG A 284 0.66 8.28 -23.90
CA ARG A 284 1.85 8.74 -24.64
C ARG A 284 2.16 8.00 -25.94
N VAL A 285 1.53 6.86 -26.23
CA VAL A 285 1.77 6.11 -27.45
C VAL A 285 0.73 6.48 -28.50
N SER A 286 1.19 7.07 -29.62
CA SER A 286 0.34 7.30 -30.79
C SER A 286 -0.03 5.95 -31.42
N PRO A 287 -1.31 5.73 -31.77
CA PRO A 287 -1.73 4.59 -32.58
C PRO A 287 -1.00 4.52 -33.93
N GLU A 288 -0.62 5.66 -34.50
CA GLU A 288 0.00 5.77 -35.82
C GLU A 288 1.48 5.35 -35.80
N THR A 289 2.21 5.72 -34.74
CA THR A 289 3.64 5.40 -34.60
C THR A 289 3.90 4.05 -33.93
N GLY A 290 2.87 3.49 -33.29
CA GLY A 290 2.92 2.19 -32.62
C GLY A 290 3.73 2.17 -31.31
N LEU A 291 3.68 1.02 -30.62
CA LEU A 291 4.25 0.81 -29.29
C LEU A 291 5.77 1.04 -29.22
N GLY A 292 6.51 0.60 -30.23
CA GLY A 292 7.97 0.70 -30.26
C GLY A 292 8.47 2.15 -30.21
N GLN A 293 7.90 3.00 -31.06
CA GLN A 293 8.23 4.43 -31.06
C GLN A 293 7.72 5.11 -29.79
N GLY A 294 6.52 4.78 -29.33
CA GLY A 294 5.98 5.35 -28.11
C GLY A 294 6.82 5.04 -26.85
N VAL A 295 7.37 3.83 -26.73
CA VAL A 295 8.32 3.49 -25.65
C VAL A 295 9.62 4.28 -25.78
N ARG A 296 10.16 4.42 -27.00
CA ARG A 296 11.35 5.24 -27.23
C ARG A 296 11.11 6.70 -26.82
N ASN A 297 9.96 7.25 -27.18
CA ASN A 297 9.56 8.60 -26.77
C ASN A 297 9.47 8.66 -25.23
N ILE A 298 8.76 7.73 -24.56
CA ILE A 298 8.71 7.73 -23.09
C ILE A 298 10.10 7.74 -22.46
N LEU A 299 11.02 6.90 -22.96
CA LEU A 299 12.38 6.79 -22.43
C LEU A 299 13.21 8.04 -22.70
N SER A 300 13.18 8.57 -23.92
CA SER A 300 13.91 9.78 -24.28
C SER A 300 13.43 10.98 -23.47
N HIS A 301 12.13 11.00 -23.14
CA HIS A 301 11.56 12.09 -22.39
C HIS A 301 11.83 11.97 -20.88
N SER A 302 11.68 10.77 -20.32
CA SER A 302 11.89 10.52 -18.89
C SER A 302 13.31 10.84 -18.38
N THR A 303 14.31 10.89 -19.26
CA THR A 303 15.72 11.12 -18.94
C THR A 303 16.24 12.50 -19.35
N ALA A 304 15.42 13.29 -20.03
CA ALA A 304 15.84 14.60 -20.52
C ALA A 304 15.79 15.66 -19.40
N LEU A 305 16.96 15.94 -18.82
CA LEU A 305 17.17 16.98 -17.81
C LEU A 305 16.86 18.41 -18.31
N THR A 306 16.66 18.58 -19.62
CA THR A 306 16.41 19.84 -20.32
C THR A 306 14.91 20.12 -20.59
N GLU A 307 14.02 19.17 -20.31
CA GLU A 307 12.64 19.16 -20.82
C GLU A 307 11.70 20.25 -20.31
N LYS A 308 12.03 20.86 -19.18
CA LYS A 308 11.22 21.98 -18.71
C LYS A 308 11.58 23.30 -19.38
N ILE A 309 12.46 23.34 -20.39
CA ILE A 309 12.96 24.60 -20.98
C ILE A 309 12.26 24.98 -22.31
N ASP A 310 11.71 24.03 -23.08
CA ASP A 310 11.04 24.33 -24.36
C ASP A 310 9.75 23.51 -24.54
N ALA A 311 8.60 24.18 -24.39
CA ALA A 311 7.27 23.56 -24.44
C ALA A 311 6.70 23.44 -25.87
N SER A 312 7.41 23.93 -26.90
CA SER A 312 6.87 24.04 -28.26
C SER A 312 6.91 22.71 -29.02
N GLY A 313 8.00 21.94 -28.94
CA GLY A 313 8.12 20.63 -29.58
C GLY A 313 7.30 19.52 -28.91
N LEU A 314 7.08 19.60 -27.59
CA LEU A 314 6.38 18.58 -26.81
C LEU A 314 4.88 18.52 -27.13
N LYS A 315 4.22 19.66 -27.33
CA LYS A 315 2.77 19.69 -27.64
C LYS A 315 2.38 18.86 -28.88
N GLN A 316 3.31 18.63 -29.80
CA GLN A 316 3.05 17.92 -31.05
C GLN A 316 3.28 16.39 -30.95
N GLU A 317 4.18 15.93 -30.08
CA GLU A 317 4.50 14.49 -29.90
C GLU A 317 3.90 13.87 -28.62
N SER A 318 3.60 14.66 -27.60
CA SER A 318 3.03 14.22 -26.31
C SER A 318 1.54 14.56 -26.15
N GLY A 319 0.84 14.75 -27.26
CA GLY A 319 -0.60 14.98 -27.27
C GLY A 319 -1.34 13.80 -26.61
N TYR A 320 -2.26 14.10 -25.69
CA TYR A 320 -3.19 13.10 -25.20
C TYR A 320 -4.06 12.66 -26.37
N PHE A 321 -3.86 11.44 -26.86
CA PHE A 321 -4.69 10.89 -27.92
C PHE A 321 -6.10 10.55 -27.38
N THR A 322 -6.93 11.50 -26.93
CA THR A 322 -8.26 11.19 -26.36
C THR A 322 -9.30 10.71 -27.39
N ALA A 323 -8.87 10.26 -28.57
CA ALA A 323 -9.75 9.74 -29.61
C ALA A 323 -10.67 8.62 -29.07
N ALA A 324 -11.95 8.70 -29.43
CA ALA A 324 -12.91 7.62 -29.24
C ALA A 324 -12.41 6.35 -29.97
N GLY A 325 -12.58 5.16 -29.36
CA GLY A 325 -12.15 3.88 -29.97
C GLY A 325 -10.91 3.22 -29.36
N ARG A 326 -10.27 3.83 -28.34
CA ARG A 326 -9.10 3.24 -27.65
C ARG A 326 -9.45 2.30 -26.49
N GLU A 327 -10.74 2.02 -26.30
CA GLU A 327 -11.23 1.08 -25.29
C GLU A 327 -10.64 -0.32 -25.48
N ALA A 328 -10.51 -0.77 -26.74
CA ALA A 328 -9.91 -2.07 -27.06
C ALA A 328 -8.42 -2.14 -26.70
N THR A 329 -7.67 -1.07 -26.96
CA THR A 329 -6.24 -0.97 -26.61
C THR A 329 -6.05 -0.95 -25.10
N ARG A 330 -6.83 -0.14 -24.37
CA ARG A 330 -6.84 -0.14 -22.90
C ARG A 330 -7.16 -1.53 -22.35
N ALA A 331 -8.23 -2.15 -22.85
CA ALA A 331 -8.63 -3.50 -22.47
C ALA A 331 -7.52 -4.55 -22.74
N GLY A 332 -6.75 -4.38 -23.83
CA GLY A 332 -5.57 -5.17 -24.16
C GLY A 332 -4.45 -5.05 -23.12
N TYR A 333 -4.13 -3.82 -22.71
CA TYR A 333 -3.12 -3.58 -21.67
C TYR A 333 -3.51 -4.19 -20.33
N TYR A 334 -4.74 -3.98 -19.85
CA TYR A 334 -5.18 -4.61 -18.60
C TYR A 334 -5.08 -6.14 -18.67
N ARG A 335 -5.47 -6.78 -19.80
CA ARG A 335 -5.27 -8.23 -19.99
C ARG A 335 -3.81 -8.63 -19.87
N LEU A 336 -2.90 -7.87 -20.48
CA LEU A 336 -1.46 -8.14 -20.39
C LEU A 336 -0.96 -8.06 -18.95
N GLY A 337 -1.40 -7.07 -18.17
CA GLY A 337 -1.03 -6.94 -16.76
C GLY A 337 -1.51 -8.13 -15.93
N PHE A 338 -2.81 -8.45 -16.01
CA PHE A 338 -3.37 -9.59 -15.28
C PHE A 338 -2.74 -10.92 -15.70
N ALA A 339 -2.47 -11.12 -17.00
CA ALA A 339 -1.75 -12.29 -17.49
C ALA A 339 -0.34 -12.37 -16.93
N THR A 340 0.39 -11.25 -16.89
CA THR A 340 1.75 -11.22 -16.34
C THR A 340 1.76 -11.54 -14.85
N VAL A 341 0.83 -10.98 -14.06
CA VAL A 341 0.69 -11.32 -12.64
C VAL A 341 0.37 -12.81 -12.45
N ALA A 342 -0.53 -13.36 -13.26
CA ALA A 342 -0.88 -14.78 -13.21
C ALA A 342 0.33 -15.68 -13.54
N ILE A 343 1.12 -15.31 -14.56
CA ILE A 343 2.35 -16.04 -14.94
C ILE A 343 3.36 -15.97 -13.80
N LEU A 344 3.67 -14.78 -13.27
CA LEU A 344 4.63 -14.60 -12.17
C LEU A 344 4.21 -15.38 -10.93
N MET A 345 2.92 -15.36 -10.59
CA MET A 345 2.38 -16.17 -9.52
C MET A 345 2.55 -17.66 -9.78
N THR A 346 2.19 -18.13 -10.98
CA THR A 346 2.34 -19.54 -11.33
C THR A 346 3.80 -20.00 -11.23
N LEU A 347 4.73 -19.21 -11.76
CA LEU A 347 6.17 -19.48 -11.68
C LEU A 347 6.66 -19.51 -10.23
N PHE A 348 6.21 -18.55 -9.41
CA PHE A 348 6.53 -18.52 -7.98
C PHE A 348 5.98 -19.74 -7.25
N GLU A 349 4.77 -20.20 -7.58
CA GLU A 349 4.18 -21.40 -6.98
C GLU A 349 4.90 -22.68 -7.36
N VAL A 350 5.32 -22.80 -8.62
CA VAL A 350 6.17 -23.91 -9.06
C VAL A 350 7.48 -23.90 -8.27
N LEU A 351 8.12 -22.73 -8.10
CA LEU A 351 9.32 -22.59 -7.29
C LEU A 351 9.10 -23.01 -5.83
N VAL A 352 8.02 -22.53 -5.20
CA VAL A 352 7.66 -22.89 -3.82
C VAL A 352 7.50 -24.40 -3.67
N LEU A 353 6.80 -25.04 -4.61
CA LEU A 353 6.59 -26.49 -4.58
C LEU A 353 7.90 -27.27 -4.74
N LEU A 354 8.77 -26.86 -5.67
CA LEU A 354 10.06 -27.51 -5.90
C LEU A 354 10.97 -27.39 -4.67
N VAL A 355 11.07 -26.20 -4.08
CA VAL A 355 11.91 -25.96 -2.89
C VAL A 355 11.35 -26.72 -1.69
N ARG A 356 10.05 -26.65 -1.42
CA ARG A 356 9.46 -27.33 -0.28
C ARG A 356 9.54 -28.85 -0.39
N ARG A 357 9.32 -29.45 -1.55
CA ARG A 357 9.48 -30.91 -1.75
C ARG A 357 10.90 -31.38 -1.45
N ARG A 358 11.90 -30.53 -1.72
CA ARG A 358 13.30 -30.80 -1.41
C ARG A 358 13.62 -30.66 0.08
N VAL A 359 13.13 -29.60 0.72
CA VAL A 359 13.45 -29.28 2.12
C VAL A 359 12.64 -30.13 3.11
N ARG A 360 11.40 -30.48 2.74
CA ARG A 360 10.44 -31.21 3.59
C ARG A 360 9.88 -32.43 2.86
N PRO A 361 10.71 -33.43 2.53
CA PRO A 361 10.27 -34.65 1.84
C PRO A 361 9.25 -35.48 2.65
N GLU A 362 9.18 -35.26 3.97
CA GLU A 362 8.23 -35.88 4.90
C GLU A 362 6.81 -35.31 4.82
N GLU A 363 6.60 -34.15 4.17
CA GLU A 363 5.26 -33.60 3.96
C GLU A 363 4.43 -34.55 3.07
N ARG A 364 3.21 -34.88 3.51
CA ARG A 364 2.30 -35.74 2.73
C ARG A 364 2.06 -35.12 1.35
N ILE A 365 2.04 -35.95 0.30
CA ILE A 365 1.74 -35.53 -1.09
C ILE A 365 0.41 -34.76 -1.17
N GLN A 366 -0.58 -35.13 -0.36
CA GLN A 366 -1.86 -34.42 -0.24
C GLN A 366 -1.71 -32.94 0.14
N THR A 367 -0.72 -32.58 0.96
CA THR A 367 -0.39 -31.21 1.35
C THR A 367 0.09 -30.39 0.13
N HIS A 368 1.02 -30.95 -0.66
CA HIS A 368 1.50 -30.31 -1.88
C HIS A 368 0.38 -30.16 -2.92
N LEU A 369 -0.49 -31.16 -3.06
CA LEU A 369 -1.63 -31.13 -3.97
C LEU A 369 -2.65 -30.07 -3.56
N LEU A 370 -2.99 -29.97 -2.27
CA LEU A 370 -3.90 -28.95 -1.76
C LEU A 370 -3.38 -27.54 -2.03
N ARG A 371 -2.07 -27.30 -1.80
CA ARG A 371 -1.43 -26.01 -2.11
C ARG A 371 -1.56 -25.66 -3.58
N LEU A 372 -1.21 -26.60 -4.47
CA LEU A 372 -1.34 -26.40 -5.91
C LEU A 372 -2.79 -26.05 -6.29
N VAL A 373 -3.77 -26.76 -5.75
CA VAL A 373 -5.19 -26.48 -6.02
C VAL A 373 -5.60 -25.08 -5.54
N LEU A 374 -5.22 -24.68 -4.32
CA LEU A 374 -5.52 -23.34 -3.81
C LEU A 374 -4.87 -22.24 -4.65
N SER A 375 -3.60 -22.43 -5.03
CA SER A 375 -2.88 -21.53 -5.93
C SER A 375 -3.58 -21.40 -7.28
N LEU A 376 -3.98 -22.52 -7.88
CA LEU A 376 -4.68 -22.54 -9.17
C LEU A 376 -6.05 -21.86 -9.08
N ILE A 377 -6.82 -22.09 -8.00
CA ILE A 377 -8.11 -21.40 -7.79
C ILE A 377 -7.89 -19.89 -7.68
N PHE A 378 -6.90 -19.45 -6.89
CA PHE A 378 -6.60 -18.03 -6.71
C PHE A 378 -6.17 -17.38 -8.04
N ILE A 379 -5.25 -18.02 -8.78
CA ILE A 379 -4.76 -17.54 -10.08
C ILE A 379 -5.89 -17.51 -11.10
N ALA A 380 -6.71 -18.56 -11.20
CA ALA A 380 -7.86 -18.60 -12.09
C ALA A 380 -8.84 -17.47 -11.78
N SER A 381 -9.09 -17.20 -10.49
CA SER A 381 -9.95 -16.10 -10.07
C SER A 381 -9.39 -14.73 -10.46
N LEU A 382 -8.08 -14.53 -10.31
CA LEU A 382 -7.38 -13.32 -10.74
C LEU A 382 -7.51 -13.10 -12.26
N VAL A 383 -7.23 -14.13 -13.07
CA VAL A 383 -7.35 -14.08 -14.53
C VAL A 383 -8.79 -13.75 -14.94
N ALA A 384 -9.75 -14.44 -14.32
CA ALA A 384 -11.16 -14.23 -14.61
C ALA A 384 -11.59 -12.79 -14.26
N SER A 385 -11.10 -12.20 -13.16
CA SER A 385 -11.35 -10.80 -12.80
C SER A 385 -10.73 -9.84 -13.82
N GLY A 386 -9.51 -10.12 -14.31
CA GLY A 386 -8.89 -9.35 -15.39
C GLY A 386 -9.69 -9.36 -16.69
N VAL A 387 -10.29 -10.51 -17.06
CA VAL A 387 -11.20 -10.61 -18.20
C VAL A 387 -12.45 -9.74 -18.01
N LEU A 388 -13.02 -9.71 -16.81
CA LEU A 388 -14.18 -8.85 -16.52
C LEU A 388 -13.82 -7.36 -16.62
N VAL A 389 -12.69 -6.95 -16.03
CA VAL A 389 -12.19 -5.56 -16.12
C VAL A 389 -11.99 -5.17 -17.58
N SER A 390 -11.36 -6.04 -18.36
CA SER A 390 -11.14 -5.83 -19.79
C SER A 390 -12.45 -5.66 -20.57
N LYS A 391 -13.43 -6.55 -20.35
CA LYS A 391 -14.76 -6.47 -20.97
C LYS A 391 -15.47 -5.17 -20.62
N TRP A 392 -15.44 -4.78 -19.35
CA TRP A 392 -16.06 -3.56 -18.85
C TRP A 392 -15.46 -2.30 -19.47
N ILE A 393 -14.12 -2.25 -19.63
CA ILE A 393 -13.45 -1.14 -20.32
C ILE A 393 -13.90 -1.05 -21.78
N SER A 394 -14.11 -2.19 -22.44
CA SER A 394 -14.53 -2.27 -23.84
C SER A 394 -16.03 -2.11 -24.09
N SER A 395 -16.88 -2.13 -23.06
CA SER A 395 -18.33 -2.10 -23.21
C SER A 395 -18.93 -0.71 -22.99
N ALA A 396 -19.94 -0.36 -23.78
CA ALA A 396 -20.73 0.86 -23.59
C ALA A 396 -21.60 0.83 -22.31
N GLU A 397 -22.07 -0.35 -21.90
CA GLU A 397 -22.89 -0.54 -20.69
C GLU A 397 -22.04 -0.90 -19.47
N LYS A 398 -21.87 0.07 -18.57
CA LYS A 398 -20.97 -0.03 -17.40
C LYS A 398 -21.61 -0.65 -16.16
N ASP A 399 -22.87 -1.08 -16.24
CA ASP A 399 -23.73 -1.29 -15.06
C ASP A 399 -23.55 -2.66 -14.38
N GLY A 400 -23.22 -3.72 -15.13
CA GLY A 400 -23.08 -5.07 -14.57
C GLY A 400 -21.71 -5.40 -13.95
N PHE A 401 -20.69 -4.58 -14.20
CA PHE A 401 -19.31 -4.90 -13.84
C PHE A 401 -19.05 -4.93 -12.34
N ILE A 402 -19.55 -3.93 -11.61
CA ILE A 402 -19.29 -3.83 -10.18
C ILE A 402 -20.09 -4.87 -9.40
N THR A 403 -21.31 -5.18 -9.82
CA THR A 403 -22.07 -6.31 -9.29
C THR A 403 -21.33 -7.63 -9.57
N ALA A 404 -20.74 -7.81 -10.76
CA ALA A 404 -19.91 -8.98 -11.08
C ALA A 404 -18.60 -9.04 -10.27
N LEU A 405 -17.96 -7.89 -10.01
CA LEU A 405 -16.74 -7.80 -9.22
C LEU A 405 -17.01 -8.07 -7.73
N PHE A 406 -18.05 -7.46 -7.15
CA PHE A 406 -18.48 -7.71 -5.77
C PHE A 406 -18.99 -9.12 -5.56
N SER A 407 -19.79 -9.67 -6.49
CA SER A 407 -20.22 -11.07 -6.41
C SER A 407 -19.03 -12.02 -6.48
N ARG A 408 -18.00 -11.71 -7.27
CA ARG A 408 -16.76 -12.52 -7.27
C ARG A 408 -15.92 -12.35 -6.02
N ALA A 409 -15.79 -11.14 -5.49
CA ALA A 409 -15.15 -10.91 -4.20
C ALA A 409 -15.92 -11.65 -3.09
N ALA A 410 -17.26 -11.62 -3.11
CA ALA A 410 -18.13 -12.36 -2.19
C ALA A 410 -18.03 -13.88 -2.37
N ILE A 411 -17.94 -14.39 -3.60
CA ILE A 411 -17.68 -15.80 -3.88
C ILE A 411 -16.28 -16.19 -3.39
N GLN A 412 -15.25 -15.36 -3.59
CA GLN A 412 -13.92 -15.60 -3.05
C GLN A 412 -13.95 -15.62 -1.53
N ILE A 413 -14.58 -14.64 -0.88
CA ILE A 413 -14.81 -14.62 0.57
C ILE A 413 -15.49 -15.89 1.01
N LEU A 414 -16.58 -16.29 0.37
CA LEU A 414 -17.38 -17.46 0.70
C LEU A 414 -16.57 -18.74 0.50
N VAL A 415 -15.81 -18.87 -0.58
CA VAL A 415 -14.91 -20.00 -0.82
C VAL A 415 -13.83 -20.06 0.25
N PHE A 416 -13.16 -18.94 0.56
CA PHE A 416 -12.15 -18.89 1.62
C PHE A 416 -12.74 -19.14 3.01
N ALA A 417 -13.96 -18.67 3.28
CA ALA A 417 -14.67 -18.87 4.55
C ALA A 417 -15.21 -20.30 4.69
N ILE A 418 -15.76 -20.89 3.62
CA ILE A 418 -16.17 -22.29 3.57
C ILE A 418 -14.94 -23.16 3.77
N LEU A 419 -13.84 -22.91 3.07
CA LEU A 419 -12.60 -23.65 3.27
C LEU A 419 -12.10 -23.47 4.71
N ALA A 420 -12.03 -22.24 5.24
CA ALA A 420 -11.68 -21.99 6.63
C ALA A 420 -12.58 -22.79 7.60
N SER A 421 -13.91 -22.84 7.36
CA SER A 421 -14.87 -23.55 8.20
C SER A 421 -14.77 -25.09 8.10
N LEU A 422 -14.62 -25.63 6.88
CA LEU A 422 -14.44 -27.06 6.63
C LEU A 422 -13.14 -27.60 7.24
N PHE A 423 -12.14 -26.74 7.43
CA PHE A 423 -10.89 -27.09 8.10
C PHE A 423 -10.89 -26.75 9.60
N LEU A 424 -11.75 -25.84 10.09
CA LEU A 424 -11.97 -25.58 11.51
C LEU A 424 -12.76 -26.71 12.20
N ILE A 425 -13.68 -27.38 11.49
CA ILE A 425 -14.57 -28.40 12.05
C ILE A 425 -13.86 -29.72 12.46
N PRO A 426 -12.86 -30.25 11.73
CA PRO A 426 -12.17 -31.48 12.15
C PRO A 426 -11.14 -31.28 13.27
N ASN A 427 -10.74 -30.04 13.59
CA ASN A 427 -9.46 -29.79 14.26
C ASN A 427 -9.52 -29.51 15.77
N ARG A 428 -10.59 -29.92 16.45
CA ARG A 428 -10.52 -30.15 17.91
C ARG A 428 -9.58 -31.32 18.27
N MET A 429 -9.19 -32.15 17.29
CA MET A 429 -8.39 -33.37 17.49
C MET A 429 -6.88 -33.22 17.19
N ALA A 430 -6.43 -32.20 16.44
CA ALA A 430 -5.02 -32.06 16.01
C ALA A 430 -4.16 -31.14 16.90
N LYS A 431 -4.52 -30.99 18.18
CA LYS A 431 -3.78 -30.16 19.14
C LYS A 431 -2.45 -30.80 19.60
N ARG A 432 -2.04 -31.94 19.03
CA ARG A 432 -0.96 -32.79 19.58
C ARG A 432 0.32 -32.89 18.77
N GLU A 433 0.37 -32.50 17.50
CA GLU A 433 1.63 -32.56 16.73
C GLU A 433 1.83 -31.31 15.87
N GLY A 434 3.05 -30.79 15.91
CA GLY A 434 3.44 -29.48 15.39
C GLY A 434 3.00 -29.23 13.94
N LYS A 435 2.42 -28.04 13.72
CA LYS A 435 2.13 -27.39 12.43
C LYS A 435 1.97 -28.34 11.24
N GLY A 436 0.94 -29.18 11.25
CA GLY A 436 0.47 -29.92 10.07
C GLY A 436 -0.26 -29.04 9.06
N LEU A 437 -0.99 -29.68 8.13
CA LEU A 437 -1.84 -29.16 7.02
C LEU A 437 -2.63 -27.84 7.33
N PHE A 438 -2.93 -27.60 8.61
CA PHE A 438 -3.67 -26.46 9.15
C PHE A 438 -2.93 -25.12 9.17
N GLY A 439 -1.60 -25.12 9.32
CA GLY A 439 -0.81 -23.87 9.30
C GLY A 439 -0.78 -23.19 7.93
N GLU A 440 -1.10 -23.94 6.88
CA GLU A 440 -0.74 -23.62 5.50
C GLU A 440 -1.95 -23.25 4.65
N THR A 441 -3.11 -23.86 4.93
CA THR A 441 -4.42 -23.33 4.53
C THR A 441 -4.63 -21.92 5.08
N PHE A 442 -4.05 -21.63 6.25
CA PHE A 442 -4.09 -20.31 6.86
C PHE A 442 -3.36 -19.24 6.02
N GLU A 443 -2.25 -19.55 5.35
CA GLU A 443 -1.49 -18.57 4.55
C GLU A 443 -2.31 -18.02 3.36
N TRP A 444 -2.90 -18.92 2.57
CA TRP A 444 -3.73 -18.55 1.42
C TRP A 444 -5.04 -17.89 1.81
N VAL A 445 -5.67 -18.38 2.88
CA VAL A 445 -6.87 -17.74 3.43
C VAL A 445 -6.55 -16.32 3.90
N ASN A 446 -5.43 -16.10 4.61
CA ASN A 446 -5.06 -14.77 5.07
C ASN A 446 -4.68 -13.83 3.93
N LEU A 447 -3.97 -14.32 2.91
CA LEU A 447 -3.68 -13.53 1.72
C LEU A 447 -4.97 -13.16 0.99
N GLY A 448 -5.88 -14.13 0.81
CA GLY A 448 -7.21 -13.91 0.22
C GLY A 448 -8.02 -12.88 1.00
N VAL A 449 -8.12 -13.02 2.33
CA VAL A 449 -8.77 -12.06 3.22
C VAL A 449 -8.14 -10.67 3.11
N SER A 450 -6.81 -10.58 3.04
CA SER A 450 -6.10 -9.30 2.92
C SER A 450 -6.41 -8.61 1.58
N VAL A 451 -6.45 -9.37 0.49
CA VAL A 451 -6.82 -8.87 -0.84
C VAL A 451 -8.27 -8.41 -0.88
N VAL A 452 -9.17 -9.18 -0.26
CA VAL A 452 -10.59 -8.82 -0.16
C VAL A 452 -10.75 -7.52 0.63
N ILE A 453 -10.16 -7.40 1.82
CA ILE A 453 -10.24 -6.19 2.65
C ILE A 453 -9.73 -4.98 1.84
N ALA A 454 -8.60 -5.13 1.17
CA ALA A 454 -8.05 -4.11 0.29
C ALA A 454 -9.04 -3.71 -0.82
N GLN A 455 -9.65 -4.67 -1.53
CA GLN A 455 -10.62 -4.37 -2.57
C GLN A 455 -11.90 -3.73 -2.02
N THR A 456 -12.41 -4.22 -0.89
CA THR A 456 -13.60 -3.68 -0.24
C THR A 456 -13.38 -2.24 0.19
N VAL A 457 -12.27 -1.93 0.87
CA VAL A 457 -11.95 -0.55 1.30
C VAL A 457 -11.79 0.36 0.08
N TYR A 458 -11.04 -0.08 -0.93
CA TYR A 458 -10.85 0.69 -2.17
C TYR A 458 -12.19 1.00 -2.85
N LEU A 459 -13.01 -0.02 -3.11
CA LEU A 459 -14.29 0.14 -3.76
C LEU A 459 -15.25 0.96 -2.91
N PHE A 460 -15.31 0.73 -1.60
CA PHE A 460 -16.17 1.46 -0.69
C PHE A 460 -15.88 2.97 -0.73
N LEU A 461 -14.61 3.37 -0.66
CA LEU A 461 -14.25 4.78 -0.70
C LEU A 461 -14.42 5.40 -2.09
N PHE A 462 -13.93 4.75 -3.15
CA PHE A 462 -14.00 5.30 -4.50
C PHE A 462 -15.43 5.37 -5.06
N THR A 463 -16.32 4.48 -4.63
CA THR A 463 -17.75 4.51 -5.01
C THR A 463 -18.59 5.40 -4.11
N SER A 464 -17.97 6.24 -3.28
CA SER A 464 -18.67 7.13 -2.35
C SER A 464 -19.63 6.34 -1.44
N MET A 465 -19.12 5.28 -0.83
CA MET A 465 -19.85 4.33 0.01
C MET A 465 -20.99 3.60 -0.74
N GLY A 466 -20.76 3.25 -2.01
CA GLY A 466 -21.74 2.55 -2.85
C GLY A 466 -22.75 3.44 -3.57
N THR A 467 -22.71 4.76 -3.40
CA THR A 467 -23.66 5.69 -4.03
C THR A 467 -23.29 6.06 -5.47
N ASN A 468 -22.03 5.90 -5.86
CA ASN A 468 -21.50 6.20 -7.19
C ASN A 468 -20.73 5.01 -7.78
N ILE A 469 -21.38 3.85 -7.79
CA ILE A 469 -20.80 2.59 -8.25
C ILE A 469 -20.25 2.67 -9.69
N LYS A 470 -21.01 3.26 -10.63
CA LYS A 470 -20.70 3.25 -12.06
C LYS A 470 -19.40 3.99 -12.43
N LYS A 471 -19.14 5.14 -11.80
CA LYS A 471 -17.95 5.98 -12.08
C LYS A 471 -16.83 5.79 -11.05
N GLY A 472 -17.16 5.53 -9.79
CA GLY A 472 -16.19 5.48 -8.71
C GLY A 472 -15.06 4.47 -8.92
N ALA A 473 -15.41 3.24 -9.28
CA ALA A 473 -14.44 2.16 -9.45
C ALA A 473 -13.46 2.39 -10.61
N SER A 474 -13.88 3.13 -11.64
CA SER A 474 -13.02 3.47 -12.78
C SER A 474 -12.05 4.59 -12.48
N SER A 475 -12.50 5.57 -11.70
CA SER A 475 -11.80 6.84 -11.62
C SER A 475 -10.54 6.78 -10.76
N GLY A 476 -10.47 5.84 -9.80
CA GLY A 476 -9.25 5.60 -9.03
C GLY A 476 -8.11 4.90 -9.79
N LEU A 477 -8.40 4.25 -10.93
CA LEU A 477 -7.38 3.52 -11.70
C LEU A 477 -6.83 4.35 -12.86
N TYR A 478 -7.72 4.89 -13.69
CA TYR A 478 -7.34 5.56 -14.95
C TYR A 478 -7.35 7.09 -14.83
N ASP A 479 -8.43 7.69 -14.34
CA ASP A 479 -8.55 9.15 -14.22
C ASP A 479 -7.48 9.70 -13.25
N TYR A 480 -7.21 8.97 -12.17
CA TYR A 480 -6.13 9.17 -11.19
C TYR A 480 -4.76 9.42 -11.83
N ILE A 481 -4.30 8.49 -12.67
CA ILE A 481 -2.93 8.52 -13.22
C ILE A 481 -2.87 9.34 -14.51
N SER A 482 -3.91 9.31 -15.33
CA SER A 482 -3.93 10.06 -16.60
C SER A 482 -3.89 11.56 -16.35
N TYR A 483 -4.57 12.05 -15.31
CA TYR A 483 -4.50 13.44 -14.88
C TYR A 483 -3.09 13.83 -14.41
N TRP A 484 -2.44 12.96 -13.62
CA TRP A 484 -1.08 13.19 -13.17
C TRP A 484 -0.11 13.31 -14.33
N PHE A 485 -0.20 12.40 -15.31
CA PHE A 485 0.64 12.48 -16.51
C PHE A 485 0.39 13.78 -17.31
N LYS A 486 -0.84 14.32 -17.36
CA LYS A 486 -1.16 15.57 -18.10
C LYS A 486 -0.29 16.72 -17.64
N HIS A 487 -0.08 16.80 -16.34
CA HIS A 487 0.73 17.83 -15.71
C HIS A 487 2.24 17.67 -15.96
N GLN A 488 2.69 16.49 -16.40
CA GLN A 488 4.09 16.23 -16.71
C GLN A 488 4.44 16.49 -18.19
N THR A 489 3.45 16.60 -19.09
CA THR A 489 3.68 16.57 -20.55
C THR A 489 3.04 17.72 -21.33
N GLY A 490 2.72 18.85 -20.69
CA GLY A 490 2.25 20.03 -21.43
C GLY A 490 1.30 20.94 -20.65
N ASP A 491 0.49 20.41 -19.72
CA ASP A 491 -0.39 21.20 -18.85
C ASP A 491 0.34 21.55 -17.54
N PHE A 492 1.53 22.14 -17.68
CA PHE A 492 2.35 22.49 -16.53
C PHE A 492 1.67 23.57 -15.69
N ARG A 493 1.26 23.24 -14.45
CA ARG A 493 0.73 24.22 -13.50
C ARG A 493 1.80 25.23 -13.05
N ILE A 494 3.06 24.80 -12.96
CA ILE A 494 4.19 25.63 -12.55
C ILE A 494 5.40 25.23 -13.41
N TRP A 495 6.00 26.22 -14.07
CA TRP A 495 7.22 26.06 -14.85
C TRP A 495 8.45 26.26 -13.96
N GLY A 496 9.53 25.51 -14.20
CA GLY A 496 10.77 25.68 -13.43
C GLY A 496 11.75 24.52 -13.60
N ALA A 497 13.03 24.77 -13.32
CA ALA A 497 14.08 23.77 -13.47
C ALA A 497 13.82 22.49 -12.63
N TRP A 498 14.30 21.33 -13.10
CA TRP A 498 14.14 20.06 -12.39
C TRP A 498 14.73 20.10 -10.96
N TRP A 499 15.77 20.91 -10.75
CA TRP A 499 16.46 21.08 -9.48
C TRP A 499 15.83 22.13 -8.56
N TYR A 500 14.80 22.88 -8.99
CA TYR A 500 14.23 24.00 -8.23
C TYR A 500 13.82 23.65 -6.80
N TYR A 501 13.34 22.41 -6.58
CA TYR A 501 12.89 21.96 -5.27
C TYR A 501 14.03 21.37 -4.40
N LEU A 502 15.20 21.03 -4.97
CA LEU A 502 16.31 20.44 -4.21
C LEU A 502 16.84 21.39 -3.11
N PRO A 503 17.18 22.67 -3.40
CA PRO A 503 17.56 23.61 -2.36
C PRO A 503 16.43 23.91 -1.37
N ARG A 504 15.17 23.90 -1.83
CA ARG A 504 14.01 24.18 -0.97
C ARG A 504 13.80 23.09 0.08
N LEU A 505 14.07 21.82 -0.26
CA LEU A 505 13.99 20.72 0.70
C LEU A 505 14.92 20.94 1.89
N LEU A 506 16.12 21.48 1.67
CA LEU A 506 17.05 21.81 2.75
C LEU A 506 16.58 22.99 3.60
N LEU A 507 15.94 23.99 2.98
CA LEU A 507 15.40 25.15 3.69
C LEU A 507 14.16 24.83 4.53
N TYR A 508 13.42 23.77 4.23
CA TYR A 508 12.22 23.41 4.99
C TYR A 508 12.51 22.73 6.34
N GLU A 509 13.72 22.22 6.55
CA GLU A 509 14.15 21.60 7.83
C GLU A 509 15.07 22.51 8.66
N LEU A 510 15.50 23.65 8.11
CA LEU A 510 16.23 24.72 8.81
C LEU A 510 15.25 25.71 9.42
#